data_AF-A0A376W9T1-F1
#
_entry.id   AF-A0A376W9T1-F1
#
_cell.length_a   1.000
_cell.length_b   1.000
_cell.length_c   1.000
_cell.angle_alpha   90.00
_cell.angle_beta   90.00
_cell.angle_gamma   90.00
#
_symmetry.space_group_name_H-M   'P 1'
#
loop_
_entity.id
_entity.type
_entity.pdbx_description
1 polymer ?
#
loop_
_entity_poly.entity_id
_entity_poly.type
_entity_poly.pdbx_seq_one_letter_code
_entity_poly.pdbx_strand_id
1 'polypeptide(L)'
;MDLFADAEPWQEPLAAGAVILHRFAFNAAEQLIRDINDVASQSPFRQMVTPGGYTMSVAMTNCGRLGWTTHRQGYLYSPIDPQTNKPWARHAAEFS
;
A
#
# COMPACT_ATOMS: atom_id res chain seq x y z
N MET A 1 -20.55 17.89 -2.90
CA MET A 1 -21.62 16.91 -3.14
C MET A 1 -21.01 15.80 -3.95
N ASP A 2 -20.73 14.65 -3.32
CA ASP A 2 -20.17 13.49 -4.03
C ASP A 2 -21.31 12.86 -4.84
N LEU A 3 -21.24 13.01 -6.17
CA LEU A 3 -22.26 12.55 -7.12
C LEU A 3 -22.57 11.05 -6.98
N PHE A 4 -21.65 10.30 -6.39
CA PHE A 4 -21.78 8.85 -6.32
C PHE A 4 -22.10 8.34 -4.94
N ALA A 5 -22.12 9.15 -3.87
CA ALA A 5 -22.17 8.68 -2.47
C ALA A 5 -23.08 7.44 -2.22
N ASP A 6 -24.26 7.40 -2.84
CA ASP A 6 -25.27 6.34 -2.66
C ASP A 6 -25.23 5.19 -3.70
N ALA A 7 -24.24 5.13 -4.58
CA ALA A 7 -24.11 4.05 -5.56
C ALA A 7 -23.65 2.75 -4.90
N GLU A 8 -24.45 1.68 -5.07
CA GLU A 8 -24.12 0.32 -4.66
C GLU A 8 -22.86 -0.22 -5.38
N PRO A 9 -22.08 -1.12 -4.76
CA PRO A 9 -20.92 -1.73 -5.41
C PRO A 9 -21.30 -2.48 -6.70
N TRP A 10 -20.49 -2.34 -7.75
CA TRP A 10 -20.67 -3.08 -9.02
C TRP A 10 -19.34 -3.58 -9.57
N GLN A 11 -19.42 -4.48 -10.56
CA GLN A 11 -18.25 -5.13 -11.15
C GLN A 11 -18.16 -4.85 -12.65
N GLU A 12 -16.95 -4.66 -13.14
CA GLU A 12 -16.64 -4.44 -14.55
C GLU A 12 -15.47 -5.33 -14.97
N PRO A 13 -15.63 -6.22 -15.98
CA PRO A 13 -14.53 -7.01 -16.51
C PRO A 13 -13.46 -6.10 -17.13
N LEU A 14 -12.19 -6.26 -16.72
CA LEU A 14 -11.07 -5.52 -17.29
C LEU A 14 -10.34 -6.33 -18.37
N ALA A 15 -10.06 -7.60 -18.06
CA ALA A 15 -9.40 -8.56 -18.95
C ALA A 15 -9.68 -9.99 -18.46
N ALA A 16 -9.21 -11.01 -19.19
CA ALA A 16 -9.29 -12.39 -18.73
C ALA A 16 -8.54 -12.54 -17.37
N GLY A 17 -9.28 -12.88 -16.31
CA GLY A 17 -8.76 -13.00 -14.96
C GLY A 17 -8.62 -11.69 -14.16
N ALA A 18 -9.13 -10.55 -14.68
CA ALA A 18 -9.07 -9.25 -14.00
C ALA A 18 -10.43 -8.53 -14.02
N VAL A 19 -10.83 -7.98 -12.87
CA VAL A 19 -12.11 -7.30 -12.65
C VAL A 19 -11.89 -6.02 -11.86
N ILE A 20 -12.57 -4.94 -12.22
CA ILE A 20 -12.68 -3.73 -11.41
C ILE A 20 -13.90 -3.89 -10.50
N LEU A 21 -13.68 -3.87 -9.19
CA LEU A 21 -14.73 -3.89 -8.17
C LEU A 21 -14.97 -2.46 -7.68
N HIS A 22 -15.88 -1.76 -8.35
CA HIS A 22 -16.18 -0.37 -8.02
C HIS A 22 -16.79 -0.29 -6.63
N ARG A 23 -16.26 0.64 -5.81
CA ARG A 23 -16.71 0.92 -4.43
C ARG A 23 -16.61 -0.23 -3.44
N PHE A 24 -15.93 -1.32 -3.80
CA PHE A 24 -15.81 -2.51 -2.94
C PHE A 24 -15.31 -2.20 -1.53
N ALA A 25 -14.28 -1.35 -1.42
CA ALA A 25 -13.69 -0.95 -0.14
C ALA A 25 -14.29 0.34 0.44
N PHE A 26 -15.36 0.91 -0.13
CA PHE A 26 -15.86 2.24 0.23
C PHE A 26 -16.25 2.33 1.71
N ASN A 27 -17.02 1.35 2.21
CA ASN A 27 -17.45 1.31 3.61
C ASN A 27 -16.29 1.10 4.60
N ALA A 28 -15.17 0.50 4.14
CA ALA A 28 -13.98 0.28 4.94
C ALA A 28 -12.96 1.44 4.84
N ALA A 29 -13.17 2.40 3.93
CA ALA A 29 -12.16 3.38 3.55
C ALA A 29 -11.64 4.22 4.73
N GLU A 30 -12.55 4.64 5.63
CA GLU A 30 -12.15 5.42 6.81
C GLU A 30 -11.21 4.62 7.72
N GLN A 31 -11.52 3.35 7.96
CA GLN A 31 -10.69 2.48 8.80
C GLN A 31 -9.35 2.16 8.12
N LEU A 32 -9.37 1.87 6.82
CA LEU A 32 -8.15 1.65 6.04
C LEU A 32 -7.21 2.86 6.08
N ILE A 33 -7.74 4.08 5.99
CA ILE A 33 -6.93 5.30 6.10
C ILE A 33 -6.32 5.46 7.50
N ARG A 34 -7.08 5.15 8.56
CA ARG A 34 -6.54 5.15 9.94
C ARG A 34 -5.39 4.16 10.08
N ASP A 35 -5.59 2.94 9.63
CA ASP A 35 -4.58 1.89 9.69
C ASP A 35 -3.33 2.21 8.85
N ILE A 36 -3.49 2.87 7.68
CA ILE A 36 -2.36 3.39 6.88
C ILE A 36 -1.54 4.39 7.70
N ASN A 37 -2.18 5.30 8.42
CA ASN A 37 -1.48 6.27 9.25
C ASN A 37 -0.75 5.58 10.42
N ASP A 38 -1.34 4.56 11.01
CA ASP A 38 -0.71 3.77 12.07
C ASP A 38 0.52 3.00 11.58
N VAL A 39 0.45 2.43 10.38
CA VAL A 39 1.61 1.82 9.70
C VAL A 39 2.69 2.87 9.45
N ALA A 40 2.31 4.03 8.88
CA ALA A 40 3.23 5.10 8.55
C ALA A 40 3.90 5.73 9.78
N SER A 41 3.26 5.69 10.95
CA SER A 41 3.86 6.14 12.21
C SER A 41 5.05 5.27 12.65
N GLN A 42 5.05 3.99 12.28
CA GLN A 42 6.09 3.01 12.62
C GLN A 42 7.15 2.87 11.52
N SER A 43 6.71 2.85 10.27
CA SER A 43 7.54 2.81 9.06
C SER A 43 7.13 3.97 8.15
N PRO A 44 7.78 5.14 8.25
CA PRO A 44 7.36 6.33 7.50
C PRO A 44 7.41 6.15 5.98
N PHE A 45 6.49 6.81 5.30
CA PHE A 45 6.55 6.94 3.84
C PHE A 45 7.88 7.58 3.41
N ARG A 46 8.48 7.04 2.35
CA ARG A 46 9.64 7.65 1.69
C ARG A 46 9.65 7.44 0.19
N GLN A 47 10.26 8.37 -0.51
CA GLN A 47 10.58 8.21 -1.93
C GLN A 47 11.83 7.33 -2.05
N MET A 48 11.68 6.14 -2.63
CA MET A 48 12.80 5.20 -2.79
C MET A 48 13.70 5.58 -3.96
N VAL A 49 14.98 5.19 -3.89
CA VAL A 49 15.94 5.34 -4.99
C VAL A 49 16.02 4.04 -5.76
N THR A 50 15.70 4.08 -7.06
CA THR A 50 15.77 2.93 -7.96
C THR A 50 17.21 2.42 -8.12
N PRO A 51 17.42 1.17 -8.60
CA PRO A 51 18.76 0.66 -8.87
C PRO A 51 19.58 1.55 -9.82
N GLY A 52 18.92 2.28 -10.73
CA GLY A 52 19.54 3.25 -11.63
C GLY A 52 19.89 4.60 -11.00
N GLY A 53 19.66 4.80 -9.70
CA GLY A 53 20.00 6.02 -8.97
C GLY A 53 18.94 7.12 -9.00
N TYR A 54 17.78 6.89 -9.60
CA TYR A 54 16.70 7.88 -9.66
C TYR A 54 15.75 7.76 -8.48
N THR A 55 15.40 8.89 -7.88
CA THR A 55 14.36 8.97 -6.84
C THR A 55 12.98 8.84 -7.47
N MET A 56 12.17 7.92 -6.94
CA MET A 56 10.78 7.75 -7.35
C MET A 56 9.93 8.94 -6.88
N SER A 57 9.01 9.42 -7.72
CA SER A 57 8.06 10.48 -7.33
C SER A 57 7.07 10.02 -6.28
N VAL A 58 6.74 8.72 -6.27
CA VAL A 58 5.83 8.10 -5.32
C VAL A 58 6.55 7.79 -4.01
N ALA A 59 5.94 8.16 -2.88
CA ALA A 59 6.38 7.74 -1.56
C ALA A 59 5.73 6.40 -1.18
N MET A 60 6.51 5.49 -0.60
CA MET A 60 6.09 4.13 -0.28
C MET A 60 6.48 3.75 1.15
N THR A 61 5.66 2.89 1.76
CA THR A 61 5.97 2.12 2.97
C THR A 61 5.34 0.74 2.84
N ASN A 62 5.57 -0.16 3.80
CA ASN A 62 5.02 -1.52 3.79
C ASN A 62 4.51 -1.92 5.18
N CYS A 63 3.62 -2.93 5.20
CA CYS A 63 3.23 -3.67 6.41
C CYS A 63 3.16 -5.17 6.11
N GLY A 64 3.13 -6.00 7.15
CA GLY A 64 3.14 -7.45 7.04
C GLY A 64 4.54 -8.05 7.20
N ARG A 65 4.69 -9.33 6.82
CA ARG A 65 5.95 -10.07 7.06
C ARG A 65 7.09 -9.64 6.15
N LEU A 66 6.78 -9.12 4.97
CA LEU A 66 7.73 -8.70 3.96
C LEU A 66 7.26 -7.38 3.34
N GLY A 67 8.20 -6.47 3.12
CA GLY A 67 7.98 -5.24 2.39
C GLY A 67 8.81 -5.22 1.12
N TRP A 68 8.24 -4.69 0.04
CA TRP A 68 8.98 -4.42 -1.19
C TRP A 68 9.89 -3.20 -0.98
N THR A 69 11.15 -3.30 -1.40
CA THR A 69 12.12 -2.22 -1.28
C THR A 69 13.11 -2.23 -2.45
N THR A 70 13.73 -1.08 -2.69
CA THR A 70 14.85 -0.95 -3.60
C THR A 70 16.17 -1.28 -2.91
N HIS A 71 17.12 -1.78 -3.68
CA HIS A 71 18.51 -2.00 -3.30
C HIS A 71 19.42 -1.69 -4.49
N ARG A 72 20.71 -1.48 -4.25
CA ARG A 72 21.68 -1.18 -5.30
C ARG A 72 21.75 -2.25 -6.40
N GLN A 73 21.38 -3.49 -6.08
CA GLN A 73 21.43 -4.64 -6.99
C GLN A 73 20.08 -4.96 -7.65
N GLY A 74 19.00 -4.25 -7.32
CA GLY A 74 17.66 -4.56 -7.82
C GLY A 74 16.56 -4.28 -6.80
N TYR A 75 15.41 -4.90 -7.02
CA TYR A 75 14.27 -4.86 -6.10
C TYR A 75 14.21 -6.14 -5.29
N LEU A 76 13.80 -6.07 -4.02
CA LEU A 76 13.65 -7.25 -3.19
C LEU A 76 12.51 -7.12 -2.18
N TYR A 77 12.13 -8.26 -1.62
CA TYR A 77 11.29 -8.33 -0.44
C TYR A 77 12.17 -8.55 0.79
N SER A 78 12.02 -7.69 1.81
CA SER A 78 12.77 -7.75 3.06
C SER A 78 11.81 -7.84 4.24
N PRO A 79 12.10 -8.61 5.31
CA PRO A 79 11.33 -8.56 6.54
C PRO A 79 11.62 -7.31 7.37
N ILE A 80 12.70 -6.59 7.05
CA ILE A 80 13.18 -5.40 7.75
C ILE A 80 13.00 -4.16 6.88
N ASP A 81 12.50 -3.09 7.49
CA ASP A 81 12.50 -1.76 6.94
C ASP A 81 13.92 -1.16 6.98
N PRO A 82 14.54 -0.87 5.81
CA PRO A 82 15.92 -0.38 5.77
C PRO A 82 16.09 1.07 6.29
N GLN A 83 15.00 1.82 6.49
CA GLN A 83 15.07 3.17 7.05
C GLN A 83 15.08 3.16 8.58
N THR A 84 14.31 2.25 9.19
CA THR A 84 14.18 2.17 10.66
C THR A 84 15.02 1.04 11.27
N ASN A 85 15.52 0.11 10.44
CA ASN A 85 16.19 -1.13 10.83
C ASN A 85 15.35 -2.01 11.77
N LYS A 86 14.02 -1.93 11.66
CA LYS A 86 13.06 -2.74 12.43
C LYS A 86 12.21 -3.58 11.48
N PRO A 87 11.56 -4.65 11.96
CA PRO A 87 10.53 -5.33 11.19
C PRO A 87 9.44 -4.35 10.74
N TRP A 88 8.85 -4.59 9.57
CA TRP A 88 7.68 -3.82 9.14
C TRP A 88 6.54 -3.92 10.14
N ALA A 89 5.70 -2.88 10.19
CA ALA A 89 4.48 -2.91 11.01
C ALA A 89 3.64 -4.14 10.66
N ARG A 90 3.01 -4.78 11.67
CA ARG A 90 2.03 -5.84 11.41
C ARG A 90 0.83 -5.22 10.69
N HIS A 91 0.26 -5.91 9.70
CA HIS A 91 -0.98 -5.44 9.05
C HIS A 91 -2.14 -5.44 10.05
N ALA A 92 -3.04 -4.47 9.93
CA ALA A 92 -4.32 -4.48 10.63
C ALA A 92 -5.25 -5.56 10.06
N ALA A 93 -6.22 -6.03 10.84
CA ALA A 93 -7.13 -7.10 10.43
C ALA A 93 -7.94 -6.75 9.16
N GLU A 94 -8.26 -5.47 8.96
CA GLU A 94 -9.01 -4.95 7.82
C GLU A 94 -8.27 -5.05 6.47
N PHE A 95 -6.98 -5.40 6.48
CA PHE A 95 -6.19 -5.66 5.27
C PHE A 95 -6.27 -7.13 4.83
N SER A 96 -7.01 -7.97 5.55
CA SER A 96 -7.12 -9.42 5.30
C SER A 96 -8.39 -9.80 4.52
#